data_AF-A0A7W1JY40-F1
#
_entry.id   AF-A0A7W1JY40-F1
#
_cell.length_a   1.000
_cell.length_b   1.000
_cell.length_c   1.000
_cell.angle_alpha   90.00
_cell.angle_beta   90.00
_cell.angle_gamma   90.00
#
_symmetry.space_group_name_H-M   'P 1'
#
loop_
_entity.id
_entity.type
_entity.pdbx_description
1 polymer ?
#
loop_
_entity_poly.entity_id
_entity_poly.type
_entity_poly.pdbx_seq_one_letter_code
_entity_poly.pdbx_strand_id
1 'polypeptide(L)'
;MRRAQADERKALRELTQHAQQILEHAGRSAGSTVLDKISSTLRAAAVDDAGRAALKAGRLTGEVKPSGFDVFAGLELPAKASRRKAPVADDELSERRRRKDERESKRRDLEQRSRELAVRAEEDAQKADRAKAEAAKARKAADKSRREAEDAAAKLEAFEP
;
A
#
# COMPACT_ATOMS: atom_id res chain seq x y z
N MET A 1 21.52 -7.31 17.06
CA MET A 1 20.48 -7.85 16.14
C MET A 1 20.12 -6.91 14.99
N ARG A 2 19.65 -5.66 15.22
CA ARG A 2 19.18 -4.79 14.11
C ARG A 2 20.24 -4.40 13.07
N ARG A 3 21.50 -4.20 13.46
CA ARG A 3 22.62 -3.87 12.54
C ARG A 3 22.98 -5.04 11.61
N ALA A 4 23.24 -6.22 12.17
CA ALA A 4 23.55 -7.43 11.39
C ALA A 4 22.48 -7.77 10.33
N GLN A 5 21.19 -7.62 10.67
CA GLN A 5 20.10 -7.81 9.71
C GLN A 5 20.06 -6.73 8.62
N ALA A 6 20.49 -5.50 8.92
CA ALA A 6 20.56 -4.43 7.93
C ALA A 6 21.72 -4.67 6.94
N ASP A 7 22.87 -5.12 7.45
CA ASP A 7 24.05 -5.45 6.66
C ASP A 7 23.79 -6.63 5.72
N GLU A 8 23.14 -7.69 6.21
CA GLU A 8 22.71 -8.84 5.40
C GLU A 8 21.78 -8.40 4.26
N ARG A 9 20.77 -7.58 4.57
CA ARG A 9 19.84 -7.06 3.55
C ARG A 9 20.56 -6.20 2.51
N LYS A 10 21.57 -5.42 2.91
CA LYS A 10 22.36 -4.60 1.99
C LYS A 10 23.18 -5.48 1.05
N ALA A 11 23.93 -6.44 1.58
CA ALA A 11 24.74 -7.37 0.79
C ALA A 11 23.90 -8.18 -0.20
N LEU A 12 22.72 -8.68 0.21
CA LEU A 12 21.82 -9.41 -0.68
C LEU A 12 21.27 -8.55 -1.84
N ARG A 13 20.99 -7.26 -1.59
CA ARG A 13 20.57 -6.33 -2.64
C ARG A 13 21.68 -6.09 -3.65
N GLU A 14 22.90 -5.83 -3.19
CA GLU A 14 24.07 -5.60 -4.04
C GLU A 14 24.36 -6.83 -4.94
N LEU A 15 24.33 -8.04 -4.36
CA LEU A 15 24.51 -9.27 -5.12
C LEU A 15 23.42 -9.50 -6.17
N THR A 16 22.17 -9.15 -5.86
CA THR A 16 21.05 -9.29 -6.79
C THR A 16 21.13 -8.27 -7.93
N GLN A 17 21.60 -7.05 -7.64
CA GLN A 17 21.87 -6.02 -8.66
C GLN A 17 23.00 -6.44 -9.61
N HIS A 18 24.09 -7.01 -9.09
CA HIS A 18 25.15 -7.55 -9.95
C HIS A 18 24.65 -8.70 -10.83
N ALA A 19 23.80 -9.58 -10.27
CA ALA A 19 23.20 -10.65 -11.05
C ALA A 19 22.28 -10.12 -12.16
N GLN A 20 21.53 -9.04 -11.89
CA GLN A 20 20.74 -8.33 -12.91
C GLN A 20 21.61 -7.86 -14.06
N GLN A 21 22.72 -7.16 -13.76
CA GLN A 21 23.65 -6.64 -14.79
C GLN A 21 24.27 -7.76 -15.62
N ILE A 22 24.63 -8.90 -15.01
CA ILE A 22 25.16 -10.06 -15.72
C ILE A 22 24.12 -10.64 -16.69
N LEU A 23 22.86 -10.74 -16.27
CA LEU A 23 21.78 -11.23 -17.11
C LEU A 23 21.51 -10.30 -18.30
N GLU A 24 21.47 -8.99 -18.04
CA GLU A 24 21.28 -7.97 -19.07
C GLU A 24 22.42 -7.99 -20.09
N HIS A 25 23.67 -8.09 -19.64
CA HIS A 25 24.83 -8.21 -20.52
C HIS A 25 24.81 -9.50 -21.36
N ALA A 26 24.23 -10.58 -20.82
CA ALA A 26 24.00 -11.83 -21.54
C ALA A 26 22.75 -11.80 -22.44
N GLY A 27 22.09 -10.65 -22.62
CA GLY A 27 20.89 -10.50 -23.43
C GLY A 27 19.64 -11.18 -22.86
N ARG A 28 19.64 -11.51 -21.56
CA ARG A 28 18.52 -12.16 -20.88
C ARG A 28 17.72 -11.13 -20.08
N SER A 29 16.40 -11.23 -20.15
CA SER A 29 15.51 -10.40 -19.34
C SER A 29 15.63 -10.75 -17.86
N ALA A 30 16.07 -9.79 -17.06
CA ALA A 30 16.15 -9.88 -15.60
C ALA A 30 14.84 -9.40 -14.95
N GLY A 31 13.71 -10.00 -15.35
CA GLY A 31 12.41 -9.68 -14.77
C GLY A 31 12.33 -9.95 -13.27
N SER A 32 11.37 -9.33 -12.58
CA SER A 32 11.20 -9.40 -11.12
C SER A 32 11.19 -10.84 -10.58
N THR A 33 10.50 -11.77 -11.26
CA THR A 33 10.45 -13.18 -10.88
C THR A 33 11.83 -13.86 -10.87
N VAL A 34 12.71 -13.51 -11.81
CA VAL A 34 14.08 -14.07 -11.90
C VAL A 34 14.94 -13.50 -10.78
N LEU A 35 14.84 -12.20 -10.53
CA LEU A 35 15.57 -11.53 -9.45
C LEU A 35 15.13 -12.02 -8.06
N ASP A 36 13.83 -12.24 -7.86
CA ASP A 36 13.29 -12.81 -6.61
C ASP A 36 13.85 -14.21 -6.35
N LYS A 37 13.94 -15.03 -7.41
CA LYS A 37 14.50 -16.37 -7.34
C LYS A 37 15.99 -16.37 -7.00
N ILE A 38 16.76 -15.46 -7.59
CA ILE A 38 18.17 -15.23 -7.28
C ILE A 38 18.32 -14.81 -5.81
N SER A 39 17.54 -13.82 -5.36
CA SER A 39 17.57 -13.33 -3.98
C SER A 39 17.24 -14.43 -2.96
N SER A 40 16.22 -15.25 -3.25
CA SER A 40 15.86 -16.41 -2.42
C SER A 40 16.99 -17.44 -2.34
N THR A 41 17.66 -17.70 -3.46
CA THR A 41 18.78 -18.65 -3.53
C THR A 41 19.98 -18.16 -2.73
N LEU A 42 20.33 -16.88 -2.86
CA LEU A 42 21.43 -16.27 -2.10
C LEU A 42 21.16 -16.31 -0.59
N ARG A 43 19.91 -16.05 -0.17
CA ARG A 43 19.52 -16.13 1.25
C ARG A 43 19.59 -17.57 1.77
N ALA A 44 19.12 -18.54 0.99
CA ALA A 44 19.19 -19.96 1.36
C ALA A 44 20.65 -20.45 1.48
N ALA A 45 21.51 -20.06 0.55
CA ALA A 45 22.93 -20.36 0.61
C ALA A 45 23.64 -19.65 1.77
N ALA A 46 23.18 -18.46 2.18
CA ALA A 46 23.76 -17.73 3.29
C ALA A 46 23.42 -18.31 4.67
N VAL A 47 22.48 -19.24 4.79
CA VAL A 47 22.17 -19.90 6.08
C VAL A 47 22.76 -21.31 6.20
N ASP A 48 23.15 -21.92 5.08
CA ASP A 48 23.84 -23.21 5.01
C ASP A 48 25.36 -23.03 4.99
N ASP A 49 26.12 -23.83 5.73
CA ASP A 49 27.58 -23.62 5.84
C ASP A 49 28.35 -23.95 4.56
N ALA A 50 27.93 -24.97 3.83
CA ALA A 50 28.49 -25.30 2.51
C ALA A 50 28.11 -24.22 1.48
N GLY A 51 26.85 -23.77 1.48
CA GLY A 51 26.35 -22.67 0.66
C GLY A 51 27.08 -21.35 0.94
N ARG A 52 27.35 -21.04 2.22
CA ARG A 52 28.06 -19.83 2.65
C ARG A 52 29.50 -19.85 2.16
N ALA A 53 30.19 -20.99 2.24
CA ALA A 53 31.53 -21.17 1.72
C ALA A 53 31.57 -21.02 0.19
N ALA A 54 30.59 -21.59 -0.52
CA ALA A 54 30.48 -21.47 -1.97
C ALA A 54 30.20 -20.03 -2.42
N LEU A 55 29.32 -19.31 -1.72
CA LEU A 55 29.05 -17.88 -1.94
C LEU A 55 30.30 -17.03 -1.73
N LYS A 56 31.00 -17.24 -0.61
CA LYS A 56 32.24 -16.51 -0.29
C LYS A 56 33.33 -16.77 -1.34
N ALA A 57 33.35 -17.96 -1.92
CA ALA A 57 34.28 -18.34 -2.98
C ALA A 57 33.80 -17.97 -4.40
N GLY A 58 32.62 -17.38 -4.57
CA GLY A 58 32.05 -17.06 -5.88
C GLY A 58 31.74 -18.28 -6.76
N ARG A 59 31.58 -19.46 -6.16
CA ARG A 59 31.42 -20.76 -6.86
C ARG A 59 30.01 -21.35 -6.74
N LEU A 60 29.01 -20.51 -6.44
CA LEU A 60 27.63 -20.96 -6.37
C LEU A 60 27.05 -21.12 -7.78
N THR A 61 26.91 -22.35 -8.24
CA THR A 61 26.50 -22.68 -9.62
C THR A 61 25.07 -23.19 -9.75
N GLY A 62 24.36 -23.38 -8.64
CA GLY A 62 23.02 -23.97 -8.62
C GLY A 62 22.10 -23.40 -7.55
N GLU A 63 20.81 -23.68 -7.70
CA GLU A 63 19.79 -23.29 -6.72
C GLU A 63 19.97 -24.07 -5.41
N VAL A 64 20.17 -23.33 -4.32
CA VAL A 64 20.21 -23.87 -2.96
C VAL A 64 18.80 -23.88 -2.41
N LYS A 65 18.32 -25.06 -2.04
CA LYS A 65 17.09 -25.19 -1.26
C LYS A 65 17.40 -24.86 0.21
N PRO A 66 16.54 -24.11 0.91
CA PRO A 66 16.75 -23.85 2.33
C PRO A 66 16.76 -25.18 3.10
N SER A 67 17.91 -25.57 3.65
CA SER A 67 18.12 -26.79 4.45
C SER A 67 17.62 -26.67 5.90
N GLY A 68 16.64 -25.80 6.14
CA GLY A 68 16.13 -25.50 7.48
C GLY A 68 15.29 -26.60 8.14
N PHE A 69 15.15 -27.76 7.50
CA PHE A 69 14.39 -28.91 8.00
C PHE A 69 15.20 -30.23 8.04
N ASP A 70 16.47 -30.24 7.65
CA ASP A 70 17.30 -31.46 7.67
C ASP A 70 17.89 -31.78 9.06
N VAL A 71 17.65 -30.94 10.08
CA VAL A 71 18.00 -31.26 11.48
C VAL A 71 17.16 -32.43 12.03
N PHE A 72 16.09 -32.83 11.33
CA PHE A 72 15.30 -34.04 11.62
C PHE A 72 15.82 -35.31 10.92
N ALA A 73 16.99 -35.28 10.29
CA ALA A 73 17.56 -36.39 9.49
C ALA A 73 17.91 -37.68 10.27
N GLY A 74 17.49 -37.82 11.53
CA GLY A 74 17.43 -39.11 12.25
C GLY A 74 16.12 -39.88 12.03
N LEU A 75 15.12 -39.29 11.37
CA LEU A 75 13.97 -40.03 10.84
C LEU A 75 14.24 -40.40 9.37
N GLU A 76 14.37 -41.70 9.09
CA GLU A 76 14.29 -42.21 7.72
C GLU A 76 12.92 -41.87 7.13
N LEU A 77 12.87 -40.87 6.25
CA LEU A 77 11.72 -40.64 5.39
C LEU A 77 11.91 -41.45 4.10
N PRO A 78 10.92 -42.26 3.69
CA PRO A 78 11.04 -43.08 2.48
C PRO A 78 11.32 -42.20 1.26
N ALA A 79 12.27 -42.64 0.43
CA ALA A 79 12.72 -41.94 -0.77
C ALA A 79 11.51 -41.56 -1.65
N LYS A 80 11.31 -40.26 -1.84
CA LYS A 80 10.16 -39.74 -2.59
C LYS A 80 10.31 -40.09 -4.07
N ALA A 81 9.44 -40.99 -4.51
CA ALA A 81 9.26 -41.37 -5.89
C ALA A 81 9.09 -40.15 -6.81
N SER A 82 9.57 -40.33 -8.04
CA SER A 82 9.39 -39.53 -9.25
C SER A 82 8.27 -38.47 -9.20
N ARG A 83 8.65 -37.23 -9.52
CA ARG A 83 7.76 -36.08 -9.67
C ARG A 83 6.69 -36.37 -10.72
N ARG A 84 5.50 -36.78 -10.26
CA ARG A 84 4.26 -36.51 -11.02
C ARG A 84 3.93 -35.03 -10.86
N LYS A 85 3.73 -34.35 -11.99
CA LYS A 85 3.23 -32.97 -12.11
C LYS A 85 2.08 -32.75 -11.11
N ALA A 86 2.22 -31.79 -10.20
CA ALA A 86 1.14 -31.36 -9.33
C ALA A 86 0.43 -30.16 -9.99
N PRO A 87 -0.86 -30.28 -10.39
CA PRO A 87 -1.60 -29.20 -11.04
C PRO A 87 -2.29 -28.23 -10.06
N VAL A 88 -2.05 -28.31 -8.74
CA VAL A 88 -2.90 -27.65 -7.73
C VAL A 88 -2.27 -26.38 -7.12
N ALA A 89 -0.93 -26.26 -7.12
CA ALA A 89 -0.24 -25.13 -6.49
C ALA A 89 -0.36 -23.79 -7.25
N ASP A 90 -0.67 -23.85 -8.55
CA ASP A 90 -0.84 -22.65 -9.39
C ASP A 90 -2.18 -21.96 -9.12
N ASP A 91 -3.20 -22.74 -8.75
CA ASP A 91 -4.56 -22.27 -8.52
C ASP A 91 -4.68 -21.46 -7.21
N GLU A 92 -4.03 -21.91 -6.12
CA GLU A 92 -4.03 -21.18 -4.84
C GLU A 92 -3.31 -19.82 -4.92
N LEU A 93 -2.24 -19.71 -5.70
CA LEU A 93 -1.52 -18.45 -5.90
C LEU A 93 -2.35 -17.47 -6.75
N SER A 94 -3.03 -17.99 -7.78
CA SER A 94 -3.97 -17.22 -8.60
C SER A 94 -5.12 -16.66 -7.75
N GLU A 95 -5.74 -17.49 -6.91
CA GLU A 95 -6.79 -17.05 -5.99
C GLU A 95 -6.32 -15.98 -5.00
N ARG A 96 -5.13 -16.14 -4.43
CA ARG A 96 -4.56 -15.15 -3.49
C ARG A 96 -4.32 -13.80 -4.16
N ARG A 97 -3.83 -13.79 -5.40
CA ARG A 97 -3.65 -12.56 -6.20
C ARG A 97 -5.00 -11.90 -6.47
N ARG A 98 -5.98 -12.66 -6.96
CA ARG A 98 -7.34 -12.16 -7.21
C ARG A 98 -7.96 -11.53 -5.96
N ARG A 99 -7.88 -12.20 -4.80
CA ARG A 99 -8.39 -11.66 -3.52
C ARG A 99 -7.67 -10.38 -3.10
N LYS A 100 -6.36 -10.26 -3.38
CA LYS A 100 -5.60 -9.04 -3.10
C LYS A 100 -6.06 -7.90 -4.01
N ASP A 101 -6.20 -8.17 -5.30
CA ASP A 101 -6.61 -7.17 -6.30
C ASP A 101 -8.05 -6.69 -6.03
N GLU A 102 -8.97 -7.59 -5.66
CA GLU A 102 -10.33 -7.23 -5.25
C GLU A 102 -10.35 -6.35 -4.00
N ARG A 103 -9.52 -6.64 -3.01
CA ARG A 103 -9.39 -5.81 -1.80
C ARG A 103 -8.80 -4.44 -2.13
N GLU A 104 -7.81 -4.40 -3.00
CA GLU A 104 -7.17 -3.16 -3.41
C GLU A 104 -8.12 -2.29 -4.24
N SER A 105 -8.89 -2.87 -5.16
CA SER A 105 -9.93 -2.16 -5.90
C SER A 105 -10.97 -1.59 -4.95
N LYS A 106 -11.54 -2.41 -4.04
CA LYS A 106 -12.50 -1.94 -3.05
C LYS A 106 -11.94 -0.81 -2.18
N ARG A 107 -10.66 -0.89 -1.79
CA ARG A 107 -10.00 0.19 -1.05
C ARG A 107 -9.97 1.48 -1.87
N ARG A 108 -9.55 1.42 -3.14
CA ARG A 108 -9.50 2.59 -4.03
C ARG A 108 -10.89 3.20 -4.24
N ASP A 109 -11.90 2.36 -4.45
CA ASP A 109 -13.29 2.82 -4.63
C ASP A 109 -13.81 3.54 -3.37
N LEU A 110 -13.53 2.98 -2.19
CA LEU A 110 -13.89 3.60 -0.91
C LEU A 110 -13.12 4.91 -0.67
N GLU A 111 -11.83 4.95 -0.99
CA GLU A 111 -11.02 6.18 -0.89
C GLU A 111 -11.55 7.28 -1.83
N GLN A 112 -11.88 6.93 -3.08
CA GLN A 112 -12.45 7.87 -4.03
C GLN A 112 -13.81 8.39 -3.53
N ARG A 113 -14.70 7.50 -3.10
CA ARG A 113 -16.01 7.88 -2.57
C ARG A 113 -15.90 8.75 -1.33
N SER A 114 -14.92 8.47 -0.46
CA SER A 114 -14.64 9.31 0.70
C SER A 114 -14.20 10.72 0.30
N ARG A 115 -13.36 10.85 -0.74
CA ARG A 115 -12.93 12.17 -1.25
C ARG A 115 -14.08 12.94 -1.88
N GLU A 116 -14.90 12.29 -2.69
CA GLU A 116 -16.09 12.89 -3.30
C GLU A 116 -17.09 13.39 -2.24
N LEU A 117 -17.33 12.58 -1.21
CA LEU A 117 -18.17 12.97 -0.08
C LEU A 117 -17.59 14.14 0.71
N ALA A 118 -16.27 14.18 0.91
CA ALA A 118 -15.62 15.31 1.60
C ALA A 118 -15.77 16.61 0.81
N VAL A 119 -15.51 16.60 -0.51
CA VAL A 119 -15.71 17.77 -1.37
C VAL A 119 -17.16 18.25 -1.32
N ARG A 120 -18.12 17.32 -1.43
CA ARG A 120 -19.55 17.67 -1.34
C ARG A 120 -19.92 18.27 0.02
N ALA A 121 -19.37 17.74 1.10
CA ALA A 121 -19.60 18.28 2.45
C ALA A 121 -19.05 19.72 2.58
N GLU A 122 -17.88 20.00 2.02
CA GLU A 122 -17.32 21.37 1.98
C GLU A 122 -18.19 22.32 1.16
N GLU A 123 -18.66 21.89 -0.02
CA GLU A 123 -19.57 22.69 -0.84
C GLU A 123 -20.88 22.99 -0.12
N ASP A 124 -21.46 22.00 0.55
CA ASP A 124 -22.71 22.16 1.29
C ASP A 124 -22.52 23.05 2.52
N ALA A 125 -21.36 22.98 3.20
CA ALA A 125 -20.99 23.91 4.26
C ALA A 125 -20.88 25.36 3.75
N GLN A 126 -20.21 25.58 2.60
CA GLN A 126 -20.12 26.90 1.99
C GLN A 126 -21.49 27.47 1.60
N LYS A 127 -22.39 26.63 1.05
CA LYS A 127 -23.77 27.04 0.75
C LYS A 127 -24.52 27.44 2.03
N ALA A 128 -24.38 26.67 3.10
CA ALA A 128 -24.99 26.98 4.39
C ALA A 128 -24.49 28.32 4.95
N ASP A 129 -23.20 28.60 4.86
CA ASP A 129 -22.64 29.86 5.36
C ASP A 129 -23.07 31.07 4.53
N ARG A 130 -23.17 30.93 3.20
CA ARG A 130 -23.77 31.96 2.34
C ARG A 130 -25.24 32.21 2.72
N ALA A 131 -26.02 31.16 2.93
CA ALA A 131 -27.42 31.29 3.34
C ALA A 131 -27.56 31.98 4.71
N LYS A 132 -26.68 31.68 5.68
CA LYS A 132 -26.63 32.38 6.98
C LYS A 132 -26.30 33.87 6.80
N ALA A 133 -25.34 34.21 5.94
CA ALA A 133 -24.96 35.59 5.69
C ALA A 133 -26.12 36.39 5.07
N GLU A 134 -26.82 35.83 4.10
CA GLU A 134 -28.00 36.45 3.50
C GLU A 134 -29.15 36.60 4.51
N ALA A 135 -29.40 35.57 5.33
CA ALA A 135 -30.38 35.67 6.41
C ALA A 135 -30.02 36.77 7.43
N ALA A 136 -28.74 36.94 7.76
CA ALA A 136 -28.28 38.01 8.65
C ALA A 136 -28.49 39.40 8.04
N LYS A 137 -28.24 39.57 6.73
CA LYS A 137 -28.52 40.83 6.02
C LYS A 137 -30.02 41.15 6.01
N ALA A 138 -30.85 40.15 5.70
CA ALA A 138 -32.30 40.31 5.70
C ALA A 138 -32.85 40.72 7.08
N ARG A 139 -32.33 40.12 8.16
CA ARG A 139 -32.67 40.51 9.54
C ARG A 139 -32.30 41.97 9.83
N LYS A 140 -31.07 42.39 9.48
CA LYS A 140 -30.65 43.79 9.66
C LYS A 140 -31.52 44.77 8.89
N ALA A 141 -31.93 44.42 7.67
CA ALA A 141 -32.85 45.24 6.88
C ALA A 141 -34.23 45.34 7.56
N ALA A 142 -34.78 44.21 8.03
CA ALA A 142 -36.04 44.19 8.76
C ALA A 142 -35.98 45.02 10.06
N ASP A 143 -34.89 44.91 10.82
CA ASP A 143 -34.68 45.70 12.05
C ASP A 143 -34.60 47.20 11.74
N LYS A 144 -33.91 47.58 10.65
CA LYS A 144 -33.85 48.97 10.19
C LYS A 144 -35.24 49.49 9.83
N SER A 145 -35.99 48.75 9.01
CA SER A 145 -37.36 49.15 8.64
C SER A 145 -38.30 49.23 9.84
N ARG A 146 -38.13 48.35 10.83
CA ARG A 146 -38.89 48.44 12.09
C ARG A 146 -38.60 49.73 12.84
N ARG A 147 -37.31 50.09 13.00
CA ARG A 147 -36.93 51.35 13.66
C ARG A 147 -37.46 52.57 12.91
N GLU A 148 -37.36 52.58 11.58
CA GLU A 148 -37.91 53.66 10.76
C GLU A 148 -39.43 53.78 10.93
N ALA A 149 -40.15 52.67 11.04
CA ALA A 149 -41.59 52.66 11.31
C ALA A 149 -41.93 53.15 12.73
N GLU A 150 -41.17 52.73 13.75
CA GLU A 150 -41.30 53.20 15.13
C GLU A 150 -41.05 54.72 15.23
N ASP A 151 -39.99 55.21 14.59
CA ASP A 151 -39.65 56.64 14.52
C ASP A 151 -40.75 57.44 13.81
N ALA A 152 -41.33 56.90 12.73
CA ALA A 152 -42.43 57.55 12.02
C ALA A 152 -43.71 57.58 12.87
N ALA A 153 -44.03 56.49 13.57
CA ALA A 153 -45.18 56.42 14.47
C ALA A 153 -45.05 57.44 15.62
N ALA A 154 -43.87 57.53 16.24
CA ALA A 154 -43.60 58.50 17.31
C ALA A 154 -43.75 59.96 16.85
N LYS A 155 -43.35 60.26 15.60
CA LYS A 155 -43.53 61.60 15.01
C LYS A 155 -44.99 61.93 14.73
N LEU A 156 -45.80 60.95 14.30
CA LEU A 156 -47.24 61.14 14.11
C LEU A 156 -47.95 61.42 15.43
N GLU A 157 -47.65 60.63 16.47
CA GLU A 157 -48.20 60.85 17.82
C GLU A 157 -47.84 62.22 18.38
N ALA A 158 -46.61 62.70 18.14
CA ALA A 158 -46.20 64.04 18.55
C ALA A 158 -46.89 65.18 17.76
N PHE A 159 -47.47 64.89 16.59
CA PHE A 159 -48.16 65.87 15.72
C PHE A 159 -49.68 65.89 15.95
N GLU A 160 -50.26 64.82 16.49
CA GLU A 160 -51.67 64.72 16.89
C GLU A 160 -51.81 64.80 18.42
N PRO A 161 -51.77 66.01 19.03
CA PRO A 161 -51.91 66.19 20.48
C PRO A 161 -53.32 65.94 21.02
#